data_AF-A0A8I1RZ85-F1
#
_entry.id   AF-A0A8I1RZ85-F1
#
_cell.length_a   1.000
_cell.length_b   1.000
_cell.length_c   1.000
_cell.angle_alpha   90.00
_cell.angle_beta   90.00
_cell.angle_gamma   90.00
#
_symmetry.space_group_name_H-M   'P 1'
#
loop_
_entity.id
_entity.type
_entity.pdbx_description
1 polymer ?
#
loop_
_entity_poly.entity_id
_entity_poly.type
_entity_poly.pdbx_seq_one_letter_code
_entity_poly.pdbx_strand_id
1 'polypeptide(L)' 'MRRSRLMPWYIGMVIVILAVLYIGYRMFLLGCPAPGLIELGVLVVIPAIYLGLMYLTLVSQK' A
#
# COMPACT_ATOMS: atom_id res chain seq x y z
N MET A 1 -20.17 -11.79 -17.38
CA MET A 1 -19.26 -12.30 -16.33
C MET A 1 -19.23 -11.29 -15.17
N ARG A 2 -19.98 -11.54 -14.10
CA ARG A 2 -20.00 -10.69 -12.89
C ARG A 2 -18.77 -11.06 -12.04
N ARG A 3 -17.57 -10.65 -12.48
CA ARG A 3 -16.33 -10.87 -11.71
C ARG A 3 -16.52 -10.22 -10.34
N SER A 4 -16.27 -10.95 -9.27
CA SER A 4 -16.31 -10.47 -7.89
C SER A 4 -15.32 -9.30 -7.74
N ARG A 5 -15.79 -8.07 -7.93
CA ARG A 5 -14.97 -6.84 -7.96
C ARG A 5 -14.23 -6.58 -6.64
N LEU A 6 -14.63 -7.26 -5.58
CA LEU A 6 -14.02 -7.24 -4.25
C LEU A 6 -12.75 -8.11 -4.15
N MET A 7 -12.59 -9.15 -4.97
CA MET A 7 -11.42 -10.05 -4.91
C MET A 7 -10.11 -9.31 -5.23
N PRO A 8 -9.99 -8.56 -6.34
CA PRO A 8 -8.77 -7.79 -6.62
C PRO A 8 -8.50 -6.73 -5.54
N TRP A 9 -9.57 -6.19 -4.95
CA TRP A 9 -9.45 -5.16 -3.93
C TRP A 9 -8.87 -5.72 -2.62
N TYR A 10 -9.31 -6.90 -2.20
CA TYR A 10 -8.73 -7.54 -1.01
C TYR A 10 -7.27 -7.94 -1.24
N ILE A 11 -6.96 -8.49 -2.42
CA ILE A 11 -5.59 -8.92 -2.76
C ILE A 11 -4.61 -7.74 -2.75
N GLY A 12 -4.94 -6.63 -3.41
CA GLY A 12 -4.05 -5.47 -3.42
C GLY A 12 -3.86 -4.87 -2.02
N MET A 13 -4.88 -4.89 -1.17
CA MET A 13 -4.79 -4.37 0.19
C MET A 13 -3.81 -5.21 1.04
N VAL A 14 -3.91 -6.54 0.94
CA VAL A 14 -2.98 -7.46 1.62
C VAL A 14 -1.54 -7.25 1.14
N ILE A 15 -1.33 -7.09 -0.17
CA ILE A 15 0.01 -6.86 -0.74
C ILE A 15 0.61 -5.55 -0.25
N VAL A 16 -0.17 -4.46 -0.24
CA VAL A 16 0.29 -3.15 0.24
C VAL A 16 0.70 -3.23 1.71
N ILE A 17 -0.12 -3.86 2.57
CA ILE A 17 0.18 -4.02 3.99
C ILE A 17 1.47 -4.82 4.20
N LEU A 18 1.63 -5.95 3.51
CA LEU A 18 2.84 -6.77 3.60
C LEU A 18 4.09 -6.00 3.14
N ALA A 19 3.98 -5.22 2.07
CA ALA A 19 5.08 -4.40 1.58
C ALA A 19 5.50 -3.32 2.59
N VAL A 20 4.54 -2.59 3.16
CA VAL A 20 4.80 -1.55 4.18
C VAL A 20 5.44 -2.16 5.43
N LEU A 21 4.92 -3.28 5.92
CA LEU A 21 5.50 -3.97 7.08
C LEU A 21 6.92 -4.45 6.80
N TYR A 22 7.19 -5.02 5.62
CA TYR A 22 8.51 -5.51 5.25
C TYR A 22 9.53 -4.38 5.13
N ILE A 23 9.16 -3.28 4.46
CA ILE A 23 10.05 -2.12 4.29
C ILE A 23 10.26 -1.43 5.64
N GLY A 24 9.21 -1.24 6.44
CA GLY A 24 9.30 -0.68 7.79
C GLY A 24 10.20 -1.51 8.68
N TYR A 25 10.07 -2.84 8.66
CA TYR A 25 10.98 -3.76 9.37
C TYR A 25 12.44 -3.54 8.95
N ARG A 26 12.72 -3.42 7.65
CA ARG A 26 14.09 -3.16 7.17
C ARG A 26 14.62 -1.80 7.59
N MET A 27 13.81 -0.75 7.55
CA MET A 27 14.22 0.61 7.91
C MET A 27 14.47 0.73 9.42
N PHE A 28 13.58 0.21 10.26
CA PHE A 28 13.68 0.33 11.71
C PHE A 28 14.65 -0.66 12.36
N LEU A 29 14.71 -1.92 11.90
CA LEU A 29 15.45 -2.98 12.60
C LEU A 29 16.77 -3.38 11.93
N LEU A 30 16.92 -3.18 10.62
CA LEU A 30 18.15 -3.51 9.90
C LEU A 30 19.06 -2.29 9.69
N GLY A 31 18.72 -1.14 10.28
CA GLY A 31 19.58 0.03 10.32
C GLY A 31 19.91 0.60 8.94
N CYS A 32 18.92 0.67 8.04
CA CYS A 32 19.06 1.36 6.75
C CYS A 32 18.57 2.81 6.91
N PRO A 33 19.46 3.79 7.19
CA PRO A 33 19.04 5.14 7.52
C PRO A 33 18.52 5.81 6.25
N ALA A 34 17.20 6.00 6.19
CA ALA A 34 16.58 6.87 5.22
C ALA A 34 16.36 8.25 5.84
N PRO A 35 16.50 9.35 5.07
CA PRO A 35 16.04 10.66 5.51
C PRO A 35 14.57 10.59 5.89
N GLY A 36 14.19 11.12 7.07
CA GLY A 36 12.83 10.92 7.62
C GLY A 36 11.68 11.32 6.69
N LEU A 37 11.90 12.28 5.79
CA LEU A 37 10.91 12.65 4.75
C LEU A 37 10.69 11.52 3.73
N ILE A 38 11.75 10.81 3.34
CA ILE A 38 11.68 9.69 2.40
C ILE A 38 11.05 8.48 3.08
N GLU A 39 11.37 8.25 4.36
CA GLU A 39 10.75 7.20 5.18
C GLU A 39 9.23 7.40 5.28
N LEU A 40 8.77 8.61 5.63
CA LEU A 40 7.35 8.96 5.66
C LEU A 40 6.68 8.82 4.29
N GLY A 41 7.36 9.23 3.22
CA GLY A 41 6.87 9.11 1.86
C GLY A 41 6.59 7.65 1.47
N VAL A 42 7.55 6.78 1.72
CA VAL A 42 7.49 5.35 1.34
C VAL A 42 6.54 4.56 2.25
N LEU A 43 6.53 4.81 3.55
CA LEU A 43 5.72 4.04 4.50
C LEU A 43 4.28 4.52 4.61
N VAL A 44 3.99 5.80 4.27
CA VAL A 44 2.67 6.39 4.50
C VAL A 44 2.09 6.98 3.22
N VAL A 45 2.79 7.91 2.56
CA VAL A 45 2.21 8.69 1.45
C VAL A 45 1.92 7.80 0.24
N ILE A 46 2.89 7.00 -0.21
CA ILE A 46 2.74 6.12 -1.37
C ILE A 46 1.64 5.06 -1.13
N PRO A 47 1.63 4.32 0.00
CA PRO A 47 0.56 3.37 0.30
C PRO A 47 -0.82 4.02 0.37
N ALA A 48 -0.94 5.21 0.99
CA ALA A 48 -2.20 5.92 1.09
C ALA A 48 -2.75 6.33 -0.28
N ILE A 49 -1.90 6.86 -1.17
CA ILE A 49 -2.28 7.20 -2.55
C ILE A 49 -2.72 5.94 -3.28
N TYR A 50 -1.97 4.83 -3.16
CA TYR A 50 -2.29 3.59 -3.86
C TYR A 50 -3.63 3.02 -3.40
N LEU A 51 -3.88 2.96 -2.09
CA LEU A 51 -5.17 2.55 -1.53
C LEU A 51 -6.30 3.48 -1.97
N GLY A 52 -6.05 4.79 -2.05
CA GLY A 52 -6.99 5.78 -2.56
C GLY A 52 -7.36 5.53 -4.03
N LEU A 53 -6.38 5.35 -4.91
CA LEU A 53 -6.59 5.02 -6.33
C LEU A 53 -7.34 3.69 -6.48
N MET A 54 -7.00 2.72 -5.65
CA MET A 54 -7.61 1.40 -5.66
C MET A 54 -9.08 1.45 -5.19
N TYR A 55 -9.39 2.27 -4.18
CA TYR A 55 -10.77 2.60 -3.79
C TYR A 55 -11.53 3.33 -4.90
N LEU A 56 -10.92 4.33 -5.54
CA LEU A 56 -11.52 5.04 -6.67
C LEU A 56 -11.80 4.09 -7.83
N THR A 57 -10.94 3.11 -8.10
CA THR A 57 -11.18 2.07 -9.11
C THR A 57 -12.41 1.21 -8.75
N LEU A 58 -12.59 0.90 -7.47
CA LEU A 58 -13.76 0.19 -6.96
C LEU A 58 -15.04 1.04 -7.02
N VAL A 59 -14.96 2.36 -6.83
CA VAL A 59 -16.12 3.26 -6.98
C VAL A 59 -16.46 3.50 -8.45
N SER A 60 -15.45 3.76 -9.29
CA SER A 60 -15.62 4.15 -10.70
C SER A 60 -16.14 3.01 -11.58
N GLN A 61 -15.93 1.76 -11.17
CA GLN A 61 -16.49 0.59 -11.86
C GLN A 61 -17.90 0.19 -11.37
N LYS A 62 -18.53 0.93 -10.41
CA LYS A 62 -19.97 0.77 -10.09
C LYS A 62 -20.81 1.10 -11.31
#